data_AF-A0A2D0JKU2-F1
#
_entry.id   AF-A0A2D0JKU2-F1
#
_cell.length_a   1.000
_cell.length_b   1.000
_cell.length_c   1.000
_cell.angle_alpha   90.00
_cell.angle_beta   90.00
_cell.angle_gamma   90.00
#
_symmetry.space_group_name_H-M   'P 1'
#
loop_
_entity.id
_entity.type
_entity.pdbx_description
1 polymer ?
#
loop_
_entity_poly.entity_id
_entity_poly.type
_entity_poly.pdbx_seq_one_letter_code
_entity_poly.pdbx_strand_id
1 'polypeptide(L)'
;MSGWDMFSHYRGDSGRSLTLSEIGVHDRVRELMHKSNAFGKADGSIHSRFISQIQNGKGVDFNNAYDFTKEAKEVIFDPLWAIGGAKVSGVLTNVNAENIGDKYNVSGVINYKLYDNFTDPYDMKDLIGVEWNPNGTPYDIHGEWTESVNFDVKKDIYENTIRPKLSQ
;
A
#
# COMPACT_ATOMS: atom_id res chain seq x y z
N MET A 1 3.08 10.65 15.48
CA MET A 1 2.80 11.99 14.91
C MET A 1 1.31 12.11 14.64
N SER A 2 0.77 13.32 14.67
CA SER A 2 -0.55 13.71 14.16
C SER A 2 -0.42 14.28 12.73
N GLY A 3 -1.54 14.46 12.04
CA GLY A 3 -1.55 15.18 10.75
C GLY A 3 -1.07 16.63 10.86
N TRP A 4 -1.29 17.28 12.02
CA TRP A 4 -0.72 18.61 12.29
C TRP A 4 0.81 18.59 12.44
N ASP A 5 1.37 17.54 13.04
CA ASP A 5 2.83 17.38 13.14
C ASP A 5 3.44 17.15 11.74
N MET A 6 2.74 16.42 10.87
CA MET A 6 3.15 16.23 9.47
C MET A 6 3.13 17.53 8.67
N PHE A 7 2.12 18.39 8.87
CA PHE A 7 2.10 19.73 8.29
C PHE A 7 3.18 20.65 8.86
N SER A 8 3.43 20.57 10.18
CA SER A 8 4.50 21.32 10.82
C SER A 8 5.88 20.89 10.28
N HIS A 9 6.06 19.61 9.98
CA HIS A 9 7.26 19.07 9.34
C HIS A 9 7.45 19.61 7.91
N TYR A 10 6.38 19.67 7.10
CA TYR A 10 6.39 20.32 5.78
C TYR A 10 6.86 21.78 5.87
N ARG A 11 6.31 22.55 6.83
CA ARG A 11 6.63 23.97 7.08
C ARG A 11 8.03 24.21 7.65
N GLY A 12 8.70 23.16 8.15
CA GLY A 12 10.03 23.22 8.73
C GLY A 12 11.18 23.21 7.73
N ASP A 13 10.89 23.21 6.42
CA ASP A 13 11.83 23.30 5.29
C ASP A 13 12.97 22.25 5.26
N SER A 14 12.78 21.11 5.91
CA SER A 14 13.78 20.03 5.87
C SER A 14 13.69 19.14 4.63
N GLY A 15 12.50 18.99 4.04
CA GLY A 15 12.22 18.02 2.97
C GLY A 15 12.53 16.58 3.35
N ARG A 16 12.76 16.29 4.64
CA ARG A 16 13.22 14.98 5.10
C ARG A 16 12.09 13.98 4.97
N SER A 17 12.34 12.87 4.27
CA SER A 17 11.39 11.77 4.17
C SER A 17 11.03 11.20 5.54
N LEU A 18 9.78 10.76 5.69
CA LEU A 18 9.27 10.12 6.90
C LEU A 18 8.87 8.67 6.60
N THR A 19 9.12 7.79 7.56
CA THR A 19 8.60 6.42 7.51
C THR A 19 7.24 6.31 8.21
N LEU A 20 6.42 5.32 7.85
CA LEU A 20 5.17 5.01 8.57
C LEU A 20 5.40 4.77 10.07
N SER A 21 6.57 4.25 10.44
CA SER A 21 6.96 4.02 11.84
C SER A 21 7.26 5.32 12.58
N GLU A 22 7.96 6.27 11.95
CA GLU A 22 8.18 7.61 12.52
C GLU A 22 6.86 8.38 12.66
N ILE A 23 5.96 8.24 11.68
CA ILE A 23 4.60 8.81 11.75
C ILE A 23 3.78 8.13 12.86
N GLY A 24 4.04 6.85 13.15
CA GLY A 24 3.34 6.08 14.17
C GLY A 24 2.04 5.41 13.66
N VAL A 25 1.94 5.15 12.36
CA VAL A 25 0.78 4.49 11.74
C VAL A 25 1.11 3.17 11.05
N HIS A 26 2.34 2.68 11.17
CA HIS A 26 2.79 1.44 10.53
C HIS A 26 1.85 0.25 10.77
N ASP A 27 1.55 -0.09 12.03
CA ASP A 27 0.68 -1.22 12.34
C ASP A 27 -0.76 -1.00 11.89
N ARG A 28 -1.28 0.22 12.01
CA ARG A 28 -2.63 0.58 11.52
C ARG A 28 -2.74 0.39 10.01
N VAL A 29 -1.74 0.81 9.24
CA VAL A 29 -1.71 0.59 7.79
C VAL A 29 -1.71 -0.91 7.48
N ARG A 30 -0.90 -1.70 8.19
CA ARG A 30 -0.87 -3.17 8.04
C ARG A 30 -2.23 -3.79 8.32
N GLU A 31 -2.91 -3.39 9.40
CA GLU A 31 -4.26 -3.87 9.71
C GLU A 31 -5.27 -3.53 8.61
N LEU A 32 -5.19 -2.32 8.04
CA LEU A 32 -6.07 -1.90 6.94
C LEU A 32 -5.87 -2.72 5.66
N MET A 33 -4.69 -3.29 5.43
CA MET A 33 -4.44 -4.20 4.30
C MET A 33 -5.31 -5.44 4.32
N HIS A 34 -5.70 -5.87 5.53
CA HIS A 34 -6.53 -7.06 5.78
C HIS A 34 -8.00 -6.72 5.99
N LYS A 35 -8.32 -5.46 6.26
CA LYS A 35 -9.70 -4.99 6.45
C LYS A 35 -10.49 -5.05 5.14
N SER A 36 -11.50 -5.89 5.10
CA SER A 36 -12.48 -5.90 4.01
C SER A 36 -13.20 -4.56 3.92
N ASN A 37 -13.47 -4.11 2.69
CA ASN A 37 -14.19 -2.88 2.42
C ASN A 37 -13.45 -1.58 2.78
N ALA A 38 -12.19 -1.67 3.20
CA ALA A 38 -11.35 -0.50 3.41
C ALA A 38 -11.10 0.28 2.10
N PHE A 39 -10.79 1.57 2.24
CA PHE A 39 -10.51 2.51 1.16
C PHE A 39 -11.71 2.66 0.19
N GLY A 40 -12.92 2.37 0.66
CA GLY A 40 -14.15 2.41 -0.13
C GLY A 40 -14.23 1.36 -1.25
N LYS A 41 -13.55 0.22 -1.10
CA LYS A 41 -13.52 -0.87 -2.10
C LYS A 41 -14.39 -2.04 -1.66
N ALA A 42 -15.55 -2.25 -2.28
CA ALA A 42 -16.56 -3.24 -1.86
C ALA A 42 -16.14 -4.73 -1.90
N ASP A 43 -15.04 -5.07 -2.60
CA ASP A 43 -14.65 -6.47 -2.84
C ASP A 43 -13.37 -6.83 -2.07
N GLY A 44 -13.52 -7.22 -0.81
CA GLY A 44 -12.45 -7.76 0.02
C GLY A 44 -11.43 -6.73 0.51
N SER A 45 -10.27 -7.21 0.95
CA SER A 45 -9.15 -6.40 1.43
C SER A 45 -8.08 -6.26 0.34
N ILE A 46 -7.08 -5.40 0.53
CA ILE A 46 -5.97 -5.32 -0.43
C ILE A 46 -5.24 -6.66 -0.50
N HIS A 47 -5.00 -7.28 0.66
CA HIS A 47 -4.36 -8.58 0.77
C HIS A 47 -5.14 -9.66 0.01
N SER A 48 -6.44 -9.83 0.29
CA SER A 48 -7.22 -10.91 -0.34
C SER A 48 -7.42 -10.69 -1.85
N ARG A 49 -7.54 -9.44 -2.31
CA ARG A 49 -7.57 -9.12 -3.74
C ARG A 49 -6.26 -9.48 -4.43
N PHE A 50 -5.12 -9.24 -3.80
CA PHE A 50 -3.84 -9.61 -4.37
C PHE A 50 -3.65 -11.13 -4.44
N ILE A 51 -4.02 -11.86 -3.38
CA ILE A 51 -4.04 -13.33 -3.43
C ILE A 51 -4.95 -13.83 -4.56
N SER A 52 -6.15 -13.27 -4.69
CA SER A 52 -7.09 -13.62 -5.76
C SER A 52 -6.52 -13.30 -7.15
N GLN A 53 -5.80 -12.18 -7.30
CA GLN A 53 -5.10 -11.83 -8.54
C GLN A 53 -4.11 -12.93 -8.95
N ILE A 54 -3.31 -13.43 -8.01
CA ILE A 54 -2.34 -14.50 -8.22
C ILE A 54 -3.07 -15.80 -8.58
N GLN A 55 -4.08 -16.17 -7.79
CA GLN A 55 -4.88 -17.38 -8.00
C GLN A 55 -5.58 -17.43 -9.37
N ASN A 56 -5.87 -16.26 -9.94
CA ASN A 56 -6.48 -16.12 -11.26
C ASN A 56 -5.46 -15.89 -12.39
N GLY A 57 -4.15 -16.00 -12.11
CA GLY A 57 -3.10 -15.86 -13.11
C GLY A 57 -2.93 -14.45 -13.66
N LYS A 58 -3.36 -13.41 -12.95
CA LYS A 58 -3.27 -12.03 -13.44
C LYS A 58 -1.89 -11.40 -13.21
N GLY A 59 -1.18 -11.80 -12.16
CA GLY A 59 0.17 -11.29 -11.85
C GLY A 59 0.64 -11.66 -10.45
N VAL A 60 1.95 -11.57 -10.21
CA VAL A 60 2.62 -11.84 -8.92
C VAL A 60 3.05 -10.57 -8.20
N ASP A 61 2.62 -9.43 -8.72
CA ASP A 61 2.88 -8.09 -8.22
C ASP A 61 1.65 -7.19 -8.44
N PHE A 62 1.55 -6.10 -7.68
CA PHE A 62 0.57 -5.03 -7.92
C PHE A 62 1.14 -3.68 -7.49
N ASN A 63 0.60 -2.60 -8.06
CA ASN A 63 0.87 -1.23 -7.64
C ASN A 63 -0.39 -0.38 -7.89
N ASN A 64 -1.09 0.01 -6.83
CA ASN A 64 -2.38 0.70 -6.92
C ASN A 64 -2.42 1.91 -5.97
N ALA A 65 -3.18 2.92 -6.35
CA ALA A 65 -3.48 4.06 -5.47
C ALA A 65 -4.69 3.74 -4.56
N TYR A 66 -4.60 4.16 -3.30
CA TYR A 66 -5.64 4.05 -2.30
C TYR A 66 -5.82 5.38 -1.56
N ASP A 67 -7.07 5.69 -1.24
CA ASP A 67 -7.46 6.92 -0.56
C ASP A 67 -7.55 6.65 0.95
N PHE A 68 -6.49 7.02 1.69
CA PHE A 68 -6.38 6.82 3.13
C PHE A 68 -7.26 7.80 3.92
N THR A 69 -7.74 8.88 3.31
CA THR A 69 -8.68 9.81 3.96
C THR A 69 -9.97 9.11 4.37
N LYS A 70 -10.38 8.07 3.63
CA LYS A 70 -11.57 7.26 3.93
C LYS A 70 -11.44 6.40 5.18
N GLU A 71 -10.21 6.15 5.63
CA GLU A 71 -9.92 5.36 6.83
C GLU A 71 -9.45 6.24 8.01
N ALA A 72 -9.41 7.56 7.82
CA ALA A 72 -9.11 8.52 8.86
C ALA A 72 -10.27 8.62 9.86
N LYS A 73 -9.95 8.80 11.14
CA LYS A 73 -10.91 9.02 12.22
C LYS A 73 -11.30 10.50 12.30
N GLU A 74 -10.36 11.39 12.02
CA GLU A 74 -10.52 12.83 12.15
C GLU A 74 -9.88 13.55 10.96
N VAL A 75 -10.57 14.58 10.48
CA VAL A 75 -10.04 15.48 9.44
C VAL A 75 -8.89 16.28 10.02
N ILE A 76 -7.82 16.48 9.24
CA ILE A 76 -6.59 17.24 9.56
C ILE A 76 -5.71 16.61 10.64
N PHE A 77 -6.25 16.09 11.74
CA PHE A 77 -5.46 15.61 12.87
C PHE A 77 -5.04 14.14 12.75
N ASP A 78 -5.79 13.31 12.02
CA ASP A 78 -5.40 11.93 11.78
C ASP A 78 -4.28 11.87 10.72
N PRO A 79 -3.15 11.20 11.00
CA PRO A 79 -2.10 11.03 10.00
C PRO A 79 -2.57 10.35 8.71
N LEU A 80 -3.58 9.47 8.77
CA LEU A 80 -4.12 8.86 7.55
C LEU A 80 -4.88 9.86 6.67
N TRP A 81 -5.49 10.89 7.26
CA TRP A 81 -6.07 11.99 6.50
C TRP A 81 -4.96 12.78 5.81
N ALA A 82 -3.88 13.05 6.53
CA ALA A 82 -2.72 13.80 6.03
C ALA A 82 -1.95 13.04 4.94
N ILE A 83 -1.85 11.70 5.01
CA ILE A 83 -1.30 10.86 3.94
C ILE A 83 -2.14 10.95 2.65
N GLY A 84 -3.44 11.21 2.75
CA GLY A 84 -4.27 11.42 1.57
C GLY A 84 -4.31 10.20 0.63
N GLY A 85 -3.91 10.40 -0.62
CA GLY A 85 -3.88 9.37 -1.65
C GLY A 85 -2.49 8.76 -1.82
N ALA A 86 -2.26 7.56 -1.27
CA ALA A 86 -0.97 6.88 -1.35
C ALA A 86 -0.97 5.70 -2.32
N LYS A 87 0.20 5.39 -2.88
CA LYS A 87 0.45 4.17 -3.64
C LYS A 87 0.83 3.04 -2.70
N VAL A 88 0.17 1.90 -2.86
CA VAL A 88 0.54 0.65 -2.22
C VAL A 88 0.87 -0.38 -3.29
N SER A 89 2.02 -1.01 -3.14
CA SER A 89 2.50 -2.08 -3.99
C SER A 89 2.80 -3.33 -3.17
N GLY A 90 2.76 -4.49 -3.82
CA GLY A 90 3.17 -5.75 -3.22
C GLY A 90 3.75 -6.67 -4.28
N VAL A 91 4.80 -7.41 -3.92
CA VAL A 91 5.45 -8.40 -4.81
C VAL A 91 5.61 -9.70 -4.05
N LEU A 92 5.14 -10.81 -4.64
CA LEU A 92 5.34 -12.15 -4.11
C LEU A 92 6.75 -12.66 -4.45
N THR A 93 7.50 -13.08 -3.44
CA THR A 93 8.88 -13.58 -3.56
C THR A 93 9.09 -14.81 -2.67
N ASN A 94 10.28 -15.43 -2.72
CA ASN A 94 10.64 -16.59 -1.91
C ASN A 94 9.61 -17.72 -2.01
N VAL A 95 9.14 -17.98 -3.23
CA VAL A 95 8.01 -18.87 -3.46
C VAL A 95 8.46 -20.32 -3.42
N ASN A 96 7.78 -21.12 -2.62
CA ASN A 96 7.76 -22.57 -2.70
C ASN A 96 6.38 -23.06 -3.17
N ALA A 97 6.34 -24.14 -3.92
CA ALA A 97 5.09 -24.71 -4.41
C ALA A 97 5.10 -26.23 -4.28
N GLU A 98 4.17 -26.74 -3.48
CA GLU A 98 3.97 -28.17 -3.28
C GLU A 98 2.79 -28.64 -4.14
N ASN A 99 3.02 -29.68 -4.95
CA ASN A 99 1.97 -30.27 -5.76
C ASN A 99 1.03 -31.09 -4.87
N ILE A 100 -0.26 -30.73 -4.83
CA ILE A 100 -1.30 -31.38 -4.04
C ILE A 100 -2.41 -31.98 -4.92
N GLY A 101 -2.07 -32.36 -6.16
CA GLY A 101 -2.98 -32.99 -7.13
C GLY A 101 -3.32 -32.07 -8.29
N ASP A 102 -4.54 -31.53 -8.29
CA ASP A 102 -5.05 -30.59 -9.31
C ASP A 102 -4.60 -29.14 -9.07
N LYS A 103 -3.89 -28.91 -7.96
CA LYS A 103 -3.43 -27.60 -7.48
C LYS A 103 -1.99 -27.67 -6.96
N TYR A 104 -1.42 -26.49 -6.80
CA TYR A 104 -0.25 -26.26 -5.97
C TYR A 104 -0.65 -25.54 -4.69
N ASN A 105 -0.14 -26.01 -3.55
CA ASN A 105 -0.08 -25.19 -2.35
C ASN A 105 1.15 -24.28 -2.47
N VAL A 106 0.90 -22.98 -2.63
CA VAL A 106 1.94 -21.97 -2.84
C VAL A 106 2.19 -21.25 -1.53
N SER A 107 3.44 -21.27 -1.06
CA SER A 107 3.89 -20.47 0.07
C SER A 107 4.96 -19.49 -0.36
N GLY A 108 5.05 -18.34 0.31
CA GLY A 108 6.04 -17.31 -0.01
C GLY A 108 5.92 -16.10 0.88
N VAL A 109 6.57 -15.01 0.46
CA VAL A 109 6.58 -13.72 1.18
C VAL A 109 6.11 -12.62 0.24
N ILE A 110 5.09 -11.88 0.65
CA ILE A 110 4.69 -10.64 0.00
C ILE A 110 5.48 -9.50 0.63
N ASN A 111 6.26 -8.80 -0.19
CA ASN A 111 6.92 -7.56 0.21
C ASN A 111 6.03 -6.40 -0.17
N TYR A 112 5.44 -5.75 0.82
CA TYR A 112 4.63 -4.56 0.63
C TYR A 112 5.47 -3.30 0.71
N LYS A 113 5.11 -2.32 -0.12
CA LYS A 113 5.60 -0.95 -0.01
C LYS A 113 4.46 0.04 -0.11
N LEU A 114 4.48 1.03 0.77
CA LEU A 114 3.67 2.24 0.67
C LEU A 114 4.59 3.39 0.27
N TYR A 115 4.12 4.19 -0.68
CA TYR A 115 4.74 5.45 -1.07
C TYR A 115 3.67 6.53 -1.20
N ASP A 116 3.95 7.67 -0.58
CA ASP A 116 3.20 8.91 -0.77
C ASP A 116 4.18 10.08 -0.88
N ASN A 117 3.78 11.14 -1.58
CA ASN A 117 4.53 12.39 -1.61
C ASN A 117 3.67 13.46 -0.95
N PHE A 118 4.04 13.84 0.27
CA PHE A 118 3.30 14.84 1.02
C PHE A 118 3.61 16.22 0.43
N THR A 119 2.64 16.75 -0.30
CA THR A 119 2.59 18.13 -0.79
C THR A 119 1.59 18.94 0.04
N ASP A 120 1.46 20.26 -0.20
CA ASP A 120 0.61 21.15 0.61
C ASP A 120 -0.77 20.52 0.96
N PRO A 121 -1.12 20.32 2.25
CA PRO A 121 -2.36 19.67 2.69
C PRO A 121 -3.64 20.45 2.40
N TYR A 122 -3.54 21.67 1.87
CA TYR A 122 -4.71 22.41 1.41
C TYR A 122 -5.20 21.97 0.03
N ASP A 123 -4.46 21.12 -0.69
CA ASP A 123 -4.80 20.62 -2.03
C ASP A 123 -5.45 21.71 -2.91
N MET A 124 -4.87 22.93 -2.83
CA MET A 124 -5.41 24.16 -3.43
C MET A 124 -5.49 24.06 -4.95
N LYS A 125 -4.92 23.00 -5.54
CA LYS A 125 -5.08 22.64 -6.94
C LYS A 125 -6.56 22.51 -7.35
N ASP A 126 -7.41 21.99 -6.48
CA ASP A 126 -8.85 21.89 -6.74
C ASP A 126 -9.58 23.24 -6.66
N LEU A 127 -8.99 24.24 -5.97
CA LEU A 127 -9.59 25.56 -5.78
C LEU A 127 -9.09 26.63 -6.77
N ILE A 128 -7.81 26.57 -7.17
CA ILE A 128 -7.15 27.61 -7.99
C ILE A 128 -6.40 27.07 -9.22
N GLY A 129 -6.46 25.76 -9.49
CA GLY A 129 -5.94 25.15 -10.72
C GLY A 129 -4.41 25.13 -10.86
N VAL A 130 -3.68 25.55 -9.81
CA VAL A 130 -2.21 25.54 -9.74
C VAL A 130 -1.80 24.93 -8.41
N GLU A 131 -0.79 24.05 -8.45
CA GLU A 131 -0.16 23.52 -7.24
C GLU A 131 0.51 24.68 -6.50
N TRP A 132 -0.12 25.14 -5.42
CA TRP A 132 0.40 26.21 -4.58
C TRP A 132 1.05 25.54 -3.38
N ASN A 133 2.38 25.56 -3.34
CA ASN A 133 3.19 25.07 -2.21
C ASN A 133 3.79 26.26 -1.43
N PRO A 134 3.00 27.13 -0.80
CA PRO A 134 3.56 28.24 -0.05
C PRO A 134 4.16 27.72 1.26
N ASN A 135 5.41 28.12 1.51
CA ASN A 135 6.04 28.08 2.84
C ASN A 135 6.30 26.68 3.43
N GLY A 136 6.65 25.69 2.60
CA GLY A 136 7.16 24.41 3.07
C GLY A 136 7.89 23.64 1.98
N THR A 137 8.56 22.55 2.38
CA THR A 137 9.28 21.65 1.46
C THR A 137 8.57 20.30 1.43
N PRO A 138 8.03 19.87 0.27
CA PRO A 138 7.44 18.54 0.12
C PRO A 138 8.41 17.45 0.55
N TYR A 139 7.88 16.33 1.04
CA TYR A 139 8.69 15.20 1.47
C TYR A 139 7.99 13.89 1.19
N ASP A 140 8.79 12.84 1.01
CA ASP A 140 8.25 11.52 0.77
C ASP A 140 7.87 10.81 2.07
N ILE A 141 6.80 10.03 1.99
CA ILE A 141 6.38 9.10 3.03
C ILE A 141 6.56 7.69 2.49
N HIS A 142 7.29 6.87 3.24
CA HIS A 142 7.56 5.48 2.86
C HIS A 142 7.15 4.50 3.96
N GLY A 143 6.74 3.31 3.57
CA GLY A 143 6.57 2.20 4.48
C GLY A 143 6.90 0.89 3.79
N GLU A 144 7.59 0.00 4.48
CA GLU A 144 7.88 -1.33 3.96
C GLU A 144 7.59 -2.37 5.05
N TRP A 145 6.94 -3.46 4.68
CA TRP A 145 6.72 -4.60 5.56
C TRP A 145 6.53 -5.87 4.73
N THR A 146 6.66 -7.01 5.39
CA THR A 146 6.55 -8.32 4.74
C THR A 146 5.50 -9.18 5.41
N GLU A 147 4.81 -10.00 4.63
CA GLU A 147 3.86 -10.98 5.16
C GLU A 147 4.08 -12.35 4.51
N SER A 148 4.18 -13.39 5.34
CA SER A 148 4.19 -14.76 4.87
C SER A 148 2.79 -15.16 4.43
N VAL A 149 2.70 -15.86 3.31
CA VAL A 149 1.44 -16.31 2.74
C VAL A 149 1.48 -17.78 2.39
N ASN A 150 0.30 -18.39 2.44
CA ASN A 150 0.05 -19.75 1.98
C ASN A 150 -1.35 -19.78 1.35
N PHE A 151 -1.44 -20.22 0.10
CA PHE A 151 -2.72 -20.33 -0.61
C PHE A 151 -2.62 -21.34 -1.76
N ASP A 152 -3.77 -21.90 -2.14
CA ASP A 152 -3.84 -22.83 -3.26
C ASP A 152 -3.99 -22.10 -4.59
N VAL A 153 -3.33 -22.61 -5.62
CA VAL A 153 -3.48 -22.17 -7.01
C VAL A 153 -3.70 -23.38 -7.91
N LYS A 154 -4.58 -23.25 -8.90
CA LYS A 154 -4.76 -24.32 -9.91
C LYS A 154 -3.46 -24.62 -10.64
N LYS A 155 -3.25 -25.88 -10.95
CA LYS A 155 -2.00 -26.37 -11.57
C LYS A 155 -1.65 -25.65 -12.87
N ASP A 156 -2.63 -25.47 -13.74
CA ASP A 156 -2.52 -24.76 -15.01
C ASP A 156 -2.08 -23.30 -14.84
N ILE A 157 -2.65 -22.60 -13.87
CA ILE A 157 -2.31 -21.21 -13.56
C ILE A 157 -0.89 -21.11 -12.99
N TYR A 158 -0.52 -22.02 -12.09
CA TYR A 158 0.81 -22.01 -11.51
C TYR A 158 1.88 -22.28 -12.57
N GLU A 159 1.75 -23.36 -13.33
CA GLU A 159 2.75 -23.80 -14.31
C GLU A 159 2.93 -22.81 -15.45
N ASN A 160 1.83 -22.25 -15.98
CA ASN A 160 1.87 -21.43 -17.18
C ASN A 160 2.01 -19.92 -16.91
N THR A 161 1.64 -19.45 -15.71
CA THR A 161 1.59 -18.00 -15.44
C THR A 161 2.44 -17.57 -14.26
N ILE A 162 2.37 -18.28 -13.13
CA ILE A 162 3.10 -17.86 -11.91
C ILE A 162 4.57 -18.26 -12.01
N ARG A 163 4.86 -19.54 -12.22
CA ARG A 163 6.23 -20.07 -12.23
C ARG A 163 7.16 -19.33 -13.21
N PRO A 164 6.76 -18.99 -14.44
CA PRO A 164 7.62 -18.23 -15.35
C PRO A 164 7.96 -16.82 -14.85
N LYS A 165 7.04 -16.16 -14.14
CA LYS A 165 7.23 -14.81 -13.59
C LYS A 165 8.11 -14.76 -12.34
N LEU A 166 8.33 -15.91 -11.68
CA LEU A 166 9.20 -16.03 -10.50
C LEU A 166 10.66 -16.30 -10.85
N SER A 167 10.97 -16.62 -12.11
CA SER A 167 12.32 -16.97 -12.58
C SER A 167 13.01 -15.81 -13.32
N GLN A 168 12.42 -14.61 -13.29
CA GLN A 168 12.94 -13.36 -13.85
C GLN A 168 13.54 -12.52 -12.74
#